data_AF-A0A842S7C4-F1
#
_entry.id   AF-A0A842S7C4-F1
#
_cell.length_a   1.000
_cell.length_b   1.000
_cell.length_c   1.000
_cell.angle_alpha   90.00
_cell.angle_beta   90.00
_cell.angle_gamma   90.00
#
_symmetry.space_group_name_H-M   'P 1'
#
loop_
_entity.id
_entity.type
_entity.pdbx_description
1 polymer ?
#
loop_
_entity_poly.entity_id
_entity_poly.type
_entity_poly.pdbx_seq_one_letter_code
_entity_poly.pdbx_strand_id
1 'polypeptide(L)' 'MDYSTYDNEINFLEVEHKYMRTRACIKCREYITIHPNNPINQNTLKSFDKKHKGHTVITVELNEIKDQYQKF' A
#
# COMPACT_ATOMS: atom_id res chain seq x y z
N MET A 1 -4.55 32.92 28.04
CA MET A 1 -5.09 33.02 26.68
C MET A 1 -4.47 31.85 25.95
N ASP A 2 -5.15 30.71 26.03
CA ASP A 2 -4.59 29.40 25.72
C ASP A 2 -4.70 29.11 24.23
N TYR A 3 -3.55 28.89 23.60
CA TYR A 3 -3.37 28.56 22.18
C TYR A 3 -3.50 27.05 21.93
N SER A 4 -4.48 26.37 22.52
CA SER A 4 -4.53 24.89 22.52
C SER A 4 -5.73 24.26 21.80
N THR A 5 -6.50 25.00 20.99
CA THR A 5 -7.76 24.49 20.43
C THR A 5 -7.91 24.52 18.91
N TYR A 6 -6.88 24.84 18.12
CA TYR A 6 -7.01 24.94 16.64
C TYR A 6 -6.20 23.92 15.81
N ASP A 7 -5.66 22.86 16.42
CA ASP A 7 -4.89 21.83 15.68
C ASP A 7 -5.58 20.46 15.60
N ASN A 8 -6.88 20.36 15.90
CA ASN A 8 -7.62 19.08 15.93
C ASN A 8 -8.63 18.89 14.79
N GLU A 9 -8.54 19.68 13.72
CA GLU A 9 -9.34 19.47 12.50
C GLU A 9 -8.47 19.36 11.24
N ILE A 10 -7.19 18.95 11.39
CA ILE A 10 -6.41 18.48 10.23
C ILE A 10 -6.94 17.10 9.82
N ASN A 11 -7.96 17.15 8.95
CA ASN A 11 -8.42 16.14 8.02
C ASN A 11 -8.03 14.68 8.31
N PHE A 12 -8.92 13.98 8.99
CA PHE A 12 -8.95 12.51 9.09
C PHE A 12 -8.83 11.79 7.72
N LEU A 13 -9.12 12.47 6.61
CA LEU A 13 -8.96 11.96 5.24
C LEU A 13 -7.50 11.91 4.74
N GLU A 14 -6.59 12.71 5.30
CA GLU A 14 -5.17 12.67 4.93
C GLU A 14 -4.37 11.63 5.74
N VAL A 15 -4.93 11.12 6.84
CA VAL A 15 -4.27 10.18 7.76
C VAL A 15 -4.44 8.71 7.31
N GLU A 16 -5.51 8.36 6.60
CA GLU A 16 -5.77 6.96 6.21
C GLU A 16 -4.92 6.46 5.03
N HIS A 17 -4.34 7.34 4.21
CA HIS A 17 -3.55 6.92 3.04
C HIS A 17 -2.06 6.77 3.31
N LYS A 18 -1.57 7.15 4.49
CA LYS A 18 -0.13 7.12 4.81
C LYS A 18 0.39 5.73 5.20
N TYR A 19 -0.49 4.75 5.42
CA TYR A 19 -0.11 3.45 5.97
C TYR A 19 -0.51 2.23 5.13
N MET A 20 -0.92 2.43 3.87
CA MET A 20 -1.22 1.30 2.98
C MET A 20 0.07 0.66 2.46
N ARG A 21 0.46 -0.44 3.09
CA ARG A 21 1.56 -1.28 2.62
C ARG A 21 1.12 -2.02 1.35
N THR A 22 2.01 -2.02 0.37
CA THR A 22 1.83 -2.68 -0.91
C THR A 22 3.03 -3.56 -1.19
N ARG A 23 2.80 -4.66 -1.89
CA ARG A 23 3.84 -5.51 -2.42
C ARG A 23 3.96 -5.25 -3.91
N ALA A 24 5.16 -4.89 -4.37
CA ALA A 24 5.41 -4.44 -5.73
C ALA A 24 6.53 -5.24 -6.39
N CYS A 25 6.33 -5.60 -7.65
CA CYS A 25 7.33 -6.29 -8.47
C CYS A 25 8.08 -5.28 -9.33
N ILE A 26 9.39 -5.14 -9.12
CA ILE A 26 10.23 -4.15 -9.82
C ILE A 26 10.25 -4.44 -11.33
N LYS A 27 10.29 -5.72 -11.72
CA LYS A 27 10.39 -6.13 -13.13
C LYS A 27 9.09 -5.93 -13.90
N CYS A 28 7.95 -6.29 -13.32
CA CYS A 28 6.65 -6.19 -13.98
C CYS A 28 6.00 -4.81 -13.86
N ARG A 29 6.46 -4.00 -12.90
CA ARG A 29 5.79 -2.77 -12.48
C ARG A 29 4.33 -2.99 -12.08
N GLU A 30 4.07 -4.12 -11.43
CA GLU A 30 2.76 -4.47 -10.87
C GLU A 30 2.82 -4.42 -9.34
N TYR A 31 1.72 -4.02 -8.68
CA TYR A 31 1.61 -3.98 -7.23
C TYR A 31 0.27 -4.53 -6.73
N ILE A 32 0.27 -4.99 -5.47
CA ILE A 32 -0.92 -5.41 -4.75
C ILE A 32 -0.92 -4.83 -3.34
N THR A 33 -2.06 -4.26 -2.92
CA THR A 33 -2.24 -3.75 -1.55
C THR A 33 -2.36 -4.90 -0.57
N ILE A 34 -1.68 -4.80 0.57
CA ILE A 34 -1.72 -5.80 1.64
C ILE A 34 -2.84 -5.43 2.60
N HIS A 35 -3.84 -6.30 2.71
CA HIS A 35 -4.93 -6.20 3.68
C HIS A 35 -4.81 -7.38 4.67
N PRO A 36 -4.15 -7.19 5.83
CA PRO A 36 -3.82 -8.30 6.74
C PRO A 36 -5.05 -9.05 7.25
N ASN A 37 -6.16 -8.34 7.45
CA ASN A 37 -7.40 -8.91 7.98
C ASN A 37 -8.34 -9.47 6.90
N ASN A 38 -7.94 -9.45 5.63
CA ASN A 38 -8.76 -9.95 4.52
C ASN A 38 -8.19 -11.27 3.96
N PRO A 39 -8.84 -12.43 4.21
CA PRO A 39 -8.35 -13.72 3.75
C PRO A 39 -8.35 -13.87 2.22
N ILE A 40 -9.24 -13.17 1.51
CA ILE A 40 -9.26 -13.15 0.04
C ILE A 40 -7.99 -12.47 -0.47
N ASN A 41 -7.60 -11.35 0.14
CA ASN A 41 -6.36 -10.66 -0.19
C ASN A 41 -5.12 -11.53 0.03
N GLN A 42 -5.11 -12.35 1.09
CA GLN A 42 -4.02 -13.30 1.33
C GLN A 42 -3.87 -14.33 0.20
N ASN A 43 -4.98 -14.81 -0.37
CA ASN A 43 -4.94 -15.69 -1.53
C ASN A 43 -4.43 -14.96 -2.77
N THR A 44 -4.85 -13.71 -2.99
CA THR A 44 -4.35 -12.88 -4.09
C THR A 44 -2.86 -12.58 -3.95
N LEU A 45 -2.35 -12.34 -2.74
CA LEU A 45 -0.92 -12.17 -2.45
C LEU A 45 -0.13 -13.43 -2.83
N LYS A 46 -0.64 -14.62 -2.49
CA LYS A 46 -0.01 -15.89 -2.92
C LYS A 46 0.01 -16.04 -4.44
N SER A 47 -1.06 -15.64 -5.12
CA SER A 47 -1.11 -15.65 -6.59
C SER A 47 -0.14 -14.63 -7.20
N PHE A 48 -0.02 -13.45 -6.60
CA PHE A 48 0.96 -12.44 -6.98
C PHE A 48 2.38 -13.00 -6.86
N ASP A 49 2.73 -13.59 -5.72
CA ASP A 49 4.07 -14.17 -5.49
C ASP A 49 4.36 -15.33 -6.46
N LYS A 50 3.36 -16.15 -6.80
CA LYS A 50 3.49 -17.22 -7.80
C LYS A 50 3.73 -16.68 -9.22
N LYS A 51 2.98 -15.68 -9.66
CA LYS A 51 3.15 -15.05 -10.98
C LYS A 51 4.52 -14.36 -11.10
N HIS A 52 4.96 -13.75 -10.01
CA HIS A 52 6.22 -13.00 -9.94
C HIS A 52 7.40 -13.83 -9.42
N LYS A 53 7.29 -15.16 -9.47
CA LYS A 53 8.35 -16.06 -9.00
C LYS A 53 9.66 -15.78 -9.73
N GLY A 54 10.72 -15.49 -8.97
CA GLY A 54 12.04 -15.17 -9.51
C GLY A 54 12.22 -13.70 -9.91
N HIS A 55 11.25 -12.83 -9.64
CA HIS A 55 11.41 -11.38 -9.78
C HIS A 55 11.73 -10.73 -8.43
N THR A 56 12.38 -9.57 -8.46
CA THR A 56 12.57 -8.77 -7.25
C THR A 56 11.25 -8.14 -6.86
N VAL A 57 10.75 -8.54 -5.70
CA VAL A 57 9.51 -8.04 -5.10
C VAL A 57 9.86 -7.32 -3.79
N ILE A 58 9.35 -6.10 -3.63
CA ILE A 58 9.58 -5.25 -2.46
C ILE A 58 8.26 -4.90 -1.77
N THR A 59 8.33 -4.56 -0.48
CA THR A 59 7.18 -4.04 0.25
C THR A 59 7.43 -2.57 0.51
N VAL A 60 6.53 -1.73 0.00
CA VAL A 60 6.64 -0.25 0.00
C VAL A 60 5.28 0.34 0.32
N GLU A 61 5.23 1.63 0.60
CA GLU A 61 3.98 2.35 0.75
C GLU A 61 3.35 2.62 -0.62
N LEU A 62 2.02 2.54 -0.70
CA LEU A 62 1.30 2.78 -1.95
C LEU A 62 1.69 4.11 -2.61
N ASN A 63 1.89 5.15 -1.80
CA ASN A 63 2.24 6.48 -2.29
C ASN A 63 3.60 6.54 -2.99
N GLU A 64 4.52 5.62 -2.73
CA GLU A 64 5.84 5.58 -3.37
C GLU A 64 5.77 5.06 -4.81
N ILE A 65 4.73 4.30 -5.15
CA ILE A 65 4.67 3.54 -6.42
C ILE A 65 3.40 3.77 -7.24
N LYS A 66 2.34 4.39 -6.68
CA LYS A 66 1.01 4.49 -7.31
C LYS A 66 1.00 5.12 -8.70
N ASP A 67 1.94 6.03 -8.97
CA ASP A 67 2.04 6.74 -10.25
C ASP A 67 2.94 6.00 -11.27
N GLN A 68 3.64 4.96 -10.84
CA GLN A 68 4.65 4.25 -11.62
C GLN A 68 4.31 2.78 -11.89
N TYR A 69 3.43 2.18 -11.07
CA TYR A 69 3.10 0.77 -11.09
C TYR A 69 1.60 0.57 -11.33
N GLN A 70 1.23 -0.52 -11.98
CA GLN A 70 -0.16 -0.92 -12.22
C GLN A 70 -0.66 -1.87 -11.12
N LYS A 71 -1.95 -1.80 -10.80
CA LYS A 71 -2.56 -2.72 -9.84
C LYS A 71 -2.71 -4.11 -10.47
N PHE A 72 -2.28 -5.14 -9.74
CA PHE A 72 -2.41 -6.56 -10.10
C PHE A 72 -3.83 -7.10 -9.91
#